data_AF-A0A5K1CDM0-F1
#
_entry.id   AF-A0A5K1CDM0-F1
#
_cell.length_a   1.000
_cell.length_b   1.000
_cell.length_c   1.000
_cell.angle_alpha   90.00
_cell.angle_beta   90.00
_cell.angle_gamma   90.00
#
_symmetry.space_group_name_H-M   'P 1'
#
loop_
_entity.id
_entity.type
_entity.pdbx_description
1 polymer ?
#
loop_
_entity_poly.entity_id
_entity_poly.type
_entity_poly.pdbx_seq_one_letter_code
_entity_poly.pdbx_strand_id
1 'polypeptide(L)' 'VSVQDMEDTYEPPFKSCIQDGHASCLMCSYNEINGVPACELSDLFETARKQWGFNG' A
#
# COMPACT_ATOMS: atom_id res chain seq x y z
N VAL A 1 -3.89 4.75 13.69
CA VAL A 1 -2.58 4.31 13.16
C VAL A 1 -1.81 5.54 12.73
N SER A 2 -0.58 5.70 13.20
CA SER A 2 0.25 6.85 12.80
C SER A 2 0.85 6.64 11.41
N VAL A 3 1.34 7.72 10.80
CA VAL A 3 2.07 7.64 9.52
C VAL A 3 3.33 6.79 9.68
N GLN A 4 4.03 6.93 10.81
CA GLN A 4 5.22 6.13 11.11
C GLN A 4 4.90 4.63 11.14
N ASP A 5 3.79 4.23 11.76
CA ASP A 5 3.40 2.81 11.83
C ASP A 5 3.11 2.25 10.43
N MET A 6 2.49 3.05 9.55
CA MET A 6 2.24 2.66 8.16
C MET A 6 3.55 2.41 7.42
N GLU A 7 4.47 3.38 7.44
CA GLU A 7 5.73 3.31 6.69
C GLU A 7 6.69 2.24 7.24
N ASP A 8 6.75 2.05 8.55
CA ASP A 8 7.72 1.13 9.17
C ASP A 8 7.22 -0.30 9.31
N THR A 9 5.91 -0.50 9.48
CA THR A 9 5.36 -1.81 9.85
C THR A 9 4.44 -2.38 8.79
N TYR A 10 3.48 -1.60 8.29
CA TYR A 10 2.42 -2.15 7.45
C TYR A 10 2.75 -2.16 5.95
N GLU A 11 3.40 -1.11 5.44
CA GLU A 11 3.73 -0.95 4.02
C GLU A 11 4.96 -1.74 3.53
N PRO A 12 6.05 -1.95 4.32
CA PRO A 12 7.27 -2.60 3.83
C PRO A 12 7.07 -3.98 3.19
N PRO A 13 6.22 -4.88 3.74
CA PRO A 13 5.96 -6.17 3.09
C PRO A 13 5.37 -6.03 1.68
N PHE A 14 4.45 -5.08 1.48
CA PHE A 14 3.85 -4.83 0.16
C PHE A 14 4.85 -4.21 -0.80
N LYS A 15 5.68 -3.28 -0.30
CA LYS A 15 6.77 -2.67 -1.08
C LYS A 15 7.73 -3.73 -1.60
N SER A 16 8.21 -4.65 -0.75
CA SER A 16 9.07 -5.75 -1.19
C SER A 16 8.36 -6.72 -2.14
N CYS A 17 7.07 -7.04 -1.92
CA CYS A 17 6.30 -7.83 -2.88
C CYS A 17 6.24 -7.19 -4.28
N ILE A 18 6.18 -5.87 -4.35
CA ILE A 18 6.15 -5.13 -5.62
C ILE A 18 7.55 -5.04 -6.25
N GLN A 19 8.55 -4.61 -5.48
CA GLN A 19 9.89 -4.33 -6.01
C GLN A 19 10.71 -5.59 -6.25
N ASP A 20 10.71 -6.51 -5.29
CA ASP A 20 11.50 -7.75 -5.33
C ASP A 20 10.69 -8.91 -5.91
N GLY A 21 9.40 -8.97 -5.54
CA GLY A 21 8.49 -10.06 -5.94
C GLY A 21 7.78 -9.87 -7.28
N HIS A 22 7.88 -8.67 -7.88
CA HIS A 22 7.20 -8.30 -9.13
C HIS A 22 5.70 -8.65 -9.13
N ALA A 23 5.01 -8.35 -8.02
CA ALA A 23 3.58 -8.60 -7.87
C ALA A 23 2.79 -8.02 -9.06
N SER A 24 1.87 -8.83 -9.61
CA SER A 24 1.02 -8.45 -10.75
C SER A 24 -0.30 -7.82 -10.35
N CYS A 25 -0.71 -7.95 -9.08
CA CYS A 25 -1.94 -7.38 -8.56
C CYS A 25 -1.79 -7.00 -7.09
N LEU A 26 -2.58 -6.02 -6.65
CA LEU A 26 -2.72 -5.61 -5.27
C LEU A 26 -4.20 -5.51 -4.94
N MET A 27 -4.61 -6.08 -3.81
CA MET A 27 -6.00 -6.06 -3.35
C MET A 27 -6.09 -5.17 -2.11
N CYS A 28 -7.08 -4.27 -2.09
CA CYS A 28 -7.39 -3.49 -0.89
C CYS A 28 -8.09 -4.35 0.17
N SER A 29 -7.94 -3.95 1.43
CA SER A 29 -8.65 -4.58 2.53
C SER A 29 -10.08 -4.05 2.68
N TYR A 30 -10.94 -4.81 3.35
CA TYR A 30 -12.32 -4.39 3.63
C TYR A 30 -12.45 -3.37 4.76
N ASN A 31 -11.45 -3.29 5.64
CA ASN A 31 -11.51 -2.40 6.79
C ASN A 31 -11.17 -0.96 6.41
N GLU A 32 -11.54 -0.05 7.29
CA GLU A 32 -11.12 1.34 7.23
C GLU A 32 -9.73 1.50 7.87
N ILE A 33 -8.96 2.45 7.35
CA ILE A 33 -7.70 2.93 7.94
C ILE A 33 -7.95 4.37 8.35
N ASN A 34 -7.90 4.66 9.64
CA ASN A 34 -8.17 5.99 10.20
C ASN A 34 -9.50 6.62 9.70
N GLY A 35 -10.55 5.80 9.52
CA GLY A 35 -11.89 6.25 9.14
C GLY A 35 -12.13 6.39 7.63
N VAL A 36 -11.17 5.97 6.79
CA VAL A 36 -11.32 5.92 5.33
C VAL A 36 -11.24 4.46 4.88
N PRO A 37 -12.18 3.96 4.05
CA PRO A 37 -12.10 2.63 3.48
C PRO A 37 -10.78 2.43 2.72
N ALA A 38 -10.08 1.31 2.94
CA ALA A 38 -8.75 1.12 2.35
C ALA A 38 -8.76 1.16 0.81
N CYS A 39 -9.85 0.76 0.16
CA CYS A 39 -9.99 0.84 -1.31
C CYS A 39 -10.15 2.27 -1.84
N GLU A 40 -10.50 3.23 -0.99
CA GLU A 40 -10.66 4.65 -1.35
C GLU A 40 -9.50 5.52 -0.87
N LEU A 41 -8.52 4.93 -0.16
CA LEU A 41 -7.35 5.64 0.34
C LEU A 41 -6.34 5.87 -0.80
N SER A 42 -6.56 6.95 -1.56
CA SER A 42 -5.77 7.31 -2.75
C SER A 42 -4.26 7.33 -2.50
N ASP A 43 -3.84 7.81 -1.33
CA ASP A 43 -2.44 8.03 -1.00
C ASP A 43 -1.62 6.72 -1.02
N LEU A 44 -2.21 5.60 -0.57
CA LEU A 44 -1.56 4.29 -0.62
C LEU A 44 -1.36 3.80 -2.05
N PHE A 45 -2.37 3.95 -2.91
CA PHE A 45 -2.27 3.52 -4.30
C PHE A 45 -1.31 4.40 -5.10
N GLU A 46 -1.29 5.70 -4.82
CA GLU A 46 -0.31 6.60 -5.43
C GLU A 46 1.11 6.26 -5.01
N THR A 47 1.35 5.97 -3.74
CA THR A 47 2.65 5.52 -3.23
C THR A 47 3.09 4.23 -3.92
N ALA A 48 2.21 3.23 -4.00
CA ALA A 48 2.51 1.97 -4.67
C ALA A 48 2.88 2.17 -6.16
N ARG A 49 2.13 3.00 -6.90
CA ARG A 49 2.37 3.24 -8.33
C ARG A 49 3.58 4.15 -8.59
N LYS A 50 3.66 5.29 -7.91
CA LYS A 50 4.68 6.34 -8.19
C LYS A 50 6.00 6.08 -7.47
N GLN A 51 5.98 5.65 -6.21
CA GLN A 51 7.19 5.49 -5.42
C GLN A 51 7.77 4.08 -5.53
N TRP A 52 6.91 3.05 -5.51
CA TRP A 52 7.37 1.65 -5.56
C TRP A 52 7.41 1.07 -6.97
N GLY A 53 6.82 1.76 -7.96
CA GLY A 53 6.85 1.36 -9.37
C GLY A 53 5.88 0.24 -9.72
N PHE A 54 4.75 0.13 -9.01
CA PHE A 54 3.71 -0.87 -9.30
C PHE A 54 3.02 -0.61 -10.65
N ASN A 55 3.05 -1.61 -11.53
CA ASN A 55 2.53 -1.55 -12.90
C ASN A 55 1.31 -2.45 -13.15
N GLY A 56 0.68 -2.97 -12.10
CA GLY A 56 -0.56 -3.76 -12.19
C GLY A 56 -1.84 -2.95 -12.03
#